data_AF-A0A949GR57-F1
#
_entry.id   AF-A0A949GR57-F1
#
_cell.length_a   1.000
_cell.length_b   1.000
_cell.length_c   1.000
_cell.angle_alpha   90.00
_cell.angle_beta   90.00
_cell.angle_gamma   90.00
#
_symmetry.space_group_name_H-M   'P 1'
#
loop_
_entity.id
_entity.type
_entity.pdbx_description
1 polymer ?
#
loop_
_entity_poly.entity_id
_entity_poly.type
_entity_poly.pdbx_seq_one_letter_code
_entity_poly.pdbx_strand_id
1 'polypeptide(L)'
;MRKNGHPLAKTVWLLGLSAFAAPAAAAAAILGVGRYDGCVLGAAACSRLPELGAFFKHALDISWILGMNATALIPLALMVALAAIMARSPARAFIGVFGGPTIALFLPVLVVMSAVYPGCHVDEGGGSCTFWGVPMGDSFTSAAVAPWLAYIIPPVGFAAALAVMAVAYIVKRQRA
;
A
#
# COMPACT_ATOMS: atom_id res chain seq x y z
N MET A 1 19.35 -23.78 -22.32
CA MET A 1 17.88 -23.82 -22.52
C MET A 1 17.20 -22.82 -21.59
N ARG A 2 16.67 -21.70 -22.11
CA ARG A 2 15.89 -20.73 -21.31
C ARG A 2 14.52 -21.35 -21.01
N LYS A 3 14.29 -21.83 -19.79
CA LYS A 3 12.94 -22.15 -19.31
C LYS A 3 12.17 -20.83 -19.23
N ASN A 4 11.33 -20.56 -20.23
CA ASN A 4 10.35 -19.48 -20.19
C ASN A 4 9.54 -19.64 -18.90
N GLY A 5 9.73 -18.73 -17.94
CA GLY A 5 8.92 -18.71 -16.73
C GLY A 5 7.45 -18.59 -17.15
N HIS A 6 6.57 -19.36 -16.51
CA HIS A 6 5.15 -19.38 -16.86
C HIS A 6 4.61 -17.95 -16.87
N PRO A 7 4.13 -17.43 -18.03
CA PRO A 7 3.70 -16.03 -18.15
C PRO A 7 2.63 -15.68 -17.12
N LEU A 8 1.74 -16.64 -16.82
CA LEU A 8 0.71 -16.53 -15.80
C LEU A 8 1.27 -16.24 -14.40
N ALA A 9 2.35 -16.89 -13.97
CA ALA A 9 2.93 -16.66 -12.65
C ALA A 9 3.53 -15.24 -12.53
N LYS A 10 4.11 -14.71 -13.61
CA LYS A 10 4.60 -13.33 -13.64
C LYS A 10 3.43 -12.35 -13.57
N THR A 11 2.33 -12.61 -14.29
CA THR A 11 1.14 -11.77 -14.26
C THR A 11 0.50 -11.76 -12.88
N VAL A 12 0.31 -12.91 -12.25
CA VAL A 12 -0.24 -13.00 -10.88
C VAL A 12 0.65 -12.25 -9.88
N TRP A 13 1.98 -12.39 -10.01
CA TRP A 13 2.91 -11.65 -9.16
C TRP A 13 2.79 -10.13 -9.33
N LEU A 14 2.71 -9.64 -10.58
CA LEU A 14 2.54 -8.22 -10.87
C LEU A 14 1.20 -7.68 -10.38
N LEU A 15 0.11 -8.43 -10.61
CA LEU A 15 -1.22 -8.06 -10.14
C LEU A 15 -1.28 -8.01 -8.62
N GLY A 16 -0.76 -9.03 -7.93
CA GLY A 16 -0.72 -9.02 -6.47
C GLY A 16 0.17 -7.92 -5.90
N LEU A 17 1.31 -7.61 -6.54
CA LEU A 17 2.14 -6.48 -6.14
C LEU A 17 1.41 -5.14 -6.36
N SER A 18 0.71 -4.99 -7.48
CA SER A 18 -0.07 -3.80 -7.78
C SER A 18 -1.21 -3.59 -6.79
N ALA A 19 -1.80 -4.67 -6.26
CA ALA A 19 -2.88 -4.58 -5.27
C ALA A 19 -2.43 -3.87 -3.97
N PHE A 20 -1.15 -4.00 -3.57
CA PHE A 20 -0.61 -3.28 -2.42
C PHE A 20 -0.47 -1.78 -2.66
N ALA A 21 -0.17 -1.36 -3.89
CA ALA A 21 0.14 0.03 -4.22
C ALA A 21 -1.04 0.81 -4.82
N ALA A 22 -1.95 0.13 -5.51
CA ALA A 22 -2.98 0.76 -6.34
C ALA A 22 -3.91 1.70 -5.57
N PRO A 23 -4.41 1.37 -4.36
CA PRO A 23 -5.30 2.29 -3.64
C PRO A 23 -4.61 3.58 -3.20
N ALA A 24 -3.37 3.48 -2.68
CA ALA A 24 -2.61 4.66 -2.31
C ALA A 24 -2.17 5.48 -3.55
N ALA A 25 -1.82 4.81 -4.66
CA ALA A 25 -1.56 5.48 -5.93
C ALA A 25 -2.80 6.21 -6.48
N ALA A 26 -3.99 5.63 -6.32
CA ALA A 26 -5.25 6.27 -6.68
C ALA A 26 -5.51 7.51 -5.82
N ALA A 27 -5.29 7.43 -4.49
CA ALA A 27 -5.39 8.58 -3.61
C ALA A 27 -4.39 9.69 -4.01
N ALA A 28 -3.14 9.34 -4.33
CA ALA A 28 -2.14 10.29 -4.83
C ALA A 28 -2.57 10.95 -6.15
N ALA A 29 -3.13 10.18 -7.08
CA ALA A 29 -3.63 10.69 -8.35
C ALA A 29 -4.81 11.66 -8.15
N ILE A 30 -5.74 11.32 -7.26
CA ILE A 30 -6.87 12.18 -6.89
C ILE A 30 -6.36 13.49 -6.30
N LEU A 31 -5.41 13.44 -5.37
CA LEU A 31 -4.75 14.64 -4.82
C LEU A 31 -4.11 15.49 -5.92
N GLY A 32 -3.41 14.84 -6.86
CA GLY A 32 -2.78 15.50 -8.01
C GLY A 32 -3.79 16.20 -8.91
N VAL A 33 -4.92 15.55 -9.23
CA VAL A 33 -6.01 16.12 -10.02
C VAL A 33 -6.61 17.35 -9.33
N GLY A 34 -6.92 17.26 -8.04
CA GLY A 34 -7.46 18.41 -7.32
C GLY A 34 -6.49 19.58 -7.23
N ARG A 35 -5.18 19.31 -7.09
CA ARG A 35 -4.15 20.36 -7.17
C ARG A 35 -4.07 21.00 -8.55
N TYR A 36 -4.13 20.19 -9.60
CA TYR A 36 -4.13 20.69 -10.98
C TYR A 36 -5.35 21.58 -11.27
N ASP A 37 -6.51 21.25 -10.69
CA ASP A 37 -7.72 22.07 -10.78
C ASP A 37 -7.75 23.29 -9.83
N GLY A 38 -6.67 23.54 -9.08
CA GLY A 38 -6.54 24.69 -8.18
C GLY A 38 -7.33 24.56 -6.88
N CYS A 39 -7.71 23.35 -6.48
CA CYS A 39 -8.45 23.13 -5.25
C CYS A 39 -7.54 23.28 -4.02
N VAL A 40 -7.91 24.19 -3.14
CA VAL A 40 -7.18 24.48 -1.89
C VAL A 40 -7.44 23.36 -0.88
N LEU A 41 -6.37 22.86 -0.25
CA LEU A 41 -6.47 21.85 0.80
C LEU A 41 -7.17 22.46 2.02
N GLY A 42 -8.09 21.73 2.65
CA GLY A 42 -8.88 22.21 3.79
C GLY A 42 -10.10 23.08 3.43
N ALA A 43 -10.33 23.39 2.15
CA ALA A 43 -11.57 24.05 1.72
C ALA A 43 -12.79 23.13 1.90
N ALA A 44 -13.99 23.71 1.96
CA ALA A 44 -15.24 22.96 2.11
C ALA A 44 -15.62 22.12 0.89
N ALA A 45 -15.15 22.46 -0.32
CA ALA A 45 -15.33 21.65 -1.52
C ALA A 45 -14.36 22.09 -2.61
N CYS A 46 -14.05 21.18 -3.52
CA CYS A 46 -13.39 21.49 -4.78
C CYS A 46 -14.47 21.88 -5.80
N SER A 47 -14.54 23.17 -6.19
CA SER A 47 -15.70 23.74 -6.90
C SER A 47 -16.07 23.04 -8.21
N ARG A 48 -15.08 22.48 -8.91
CA ARG A 48 -15.29 21.75 -10.17
C ARG A 48 -15.63 20.28 -9.97
N LEU A 49 -15.21 19.70 -8.85
CA LEU A 49 -15.27 18.26 -8.57
C LEU A 49 -15.61 18.05 -7.08
N PRO A 50 -16.88 18.22 -6.68
CA PRO A 50 -17.27 18.18 -5.26
C PRO A 50 -17.00 16.80 -4.62
N GLU A 51 -17.11 15.71 -5.40
CA GLU A 51 -16.93 14.33 -4.93
C GLU A 51 -15.46 13.94 -4.72
N LEU A 52 -14.49 14.81 -5.07
CA LEU A 52 -13.07 14.46 -5.04
C LEU A 52 -12.59 14.09 -3.63
N GLY A 53 -13.12 14.77 -2.60
CA GLY A 53 -12.80 14.49 -1.20
C GLY A 53 -13.25 13.09 -0.77
N ALA A 54 -14.44 12.67 -1.21
CA ALA A 54 -14.98 11.36 -0.87
C ALA A 54 -14.20 10.23 -1.54
N PHE A 55 -13.84 10.39 -2.82
CA PHE A 55 -12.99 9.42 -3.52
C PHE A 55 -11.60 9.32 -2.92
N PHE A 56 -11.01 10.46 -2.52
CA PHE A 56 -9.72 10.48 -1.83
C PHE A 56 -9.78 9.70 -0.52
N LYS A 57 -10.79 9.98 0.32
CA LYS A 57 -11.01 9.24 1.57
C LYS A 57 -11.16 7.74 1.32
N HIS A 58 -12.02 7.35 0.39
CA HIS A 58 -12.28 5.94 0.12
C HIS A 58 -11.03 5.20 -0.38
N ALA A 59 -10.23 5.83 -1.24
CA ALA A 59 -8.97 5.27 -1.70
C ALA A 59 -7.97 5.09 -0.55
N LEU A 60 -7.89 6.04 0.39
CA LEU A 60 -7.09 5.90 1.60
C LEU A 60 -7.62 4.80 2.52
N ASP A 61 -8.92 4.73 2.77
CA ASP A 61 -9.51 3.70 3.64
C ASP A 61 -9.22 2.30 3.11
N ILE A 62 -9.34 2.08 1.79
CA ILE A 62 -8.96 0.81 1.16
C ILE A 62 -7.46 0.54 1.35
N SER A 63 -6.61 1.55 1.19
CA SER A 63 -5.16 1.38 1.39
C SER A 63 -4.82 0.96 2.83
N TRP A 64 -5.50 1.55 3.82
CA TRP A 64 -5.33 1.20 5.23
C TRP A 64 -5.87 -0.17 5.57
N ILE A 65 -7.01 -0.56 5.01
CA ILE A 65 -7.53 -1.93 5.14
C ILE A 65 -6.49 -2.94 4.66
N LEU A 66 -5.84 -2.70 3.51
CA LEU A 66 -4.82 -3.63 3.02
C LEU A 66 -3.54 -3.60 3.85
N GLY A 67 -3.09 -2.42 4.28
CA GLY A 67 -1.81 -2.25 4.99
C GLY A 67 -1.84 -2.63 6.48
N MET A 68 -2.98 -2.43 7.15
CA MET A 68 -3.13 -2.61 8.60
C MET A 68 -3.93 -3.86 8.98
N ASN A 69 -4.71 -4.44 8.07
CA ASN A 69 -5.45 -5.67 8.36
C ASN A 69 -4.62 -6.92 8.03
N ALA A 70 -4.14 -7.61 9.07
CA ALA A 70 -3.40 -8.85 8.93
C ALA A 70 -4.16 -9.92 8.12
N THR A 71 -5.49 -9.97 8.22
CA THR A 71 -6.32 -10.93 7.47
C THR A 71 -6.35 -10.67 5.97
N ALA A 72 -6.15 -9.43 5.53
CA ALA A 72 -6.03 -9.09 4.11
C ALA A 72 -4.58 -9.18 3.63
N LEU A 73 -3.65 -8.69 4.45
CA LEU A 73 -2.23 -8.57 4.13
C LEU A 73 -1.55 -9.93 3.96
N ILE A 74 -1.78 -10.87 4.89
CA ILE A 74 -1.10 -12.17 4.91
C ILE A 74 -1.47 -13.02 3.68
N PRO A 75 -2.77 -13.25 3.34
CA PRO A 75 -3.13 -14.02 2.15
C PRO A 75 -2.59 -13.40 0.87
N LEU A 76 -2.63 -12.06 0.75
CA LEU A 76 -2.09 -11.38 -0.42
C LEU A 76 -0.57 -11.57 -0.55
N ALA A 77 0.18 -11.41 0.54
CA ALA A 77 1.62 -11.66 0.56
C ALA A 77 1.97 -13.12 0.22
N LEU A 78 1.20 -14.08 0.73
CA LEU A 78 1.35 -15.51 0.42
C LEU A 78 1.06 -15.80 -1.07
N MET A 79 0.00 -15.22 -1.64
CA MET A 79 -0.29 -15.38 -3.07
C MET A 79 0.85 -14.86 -3.95
N VAL A 80 1.41 -13.69 -3.62
CA VAL A 80 2.57 -13.13 -4.34
C VAL A 80 3.81 -14.00 -4.15
N ALA A 81 4.06 -14.50 -2.93
CA ALA A 81 5.17 -15.40 -2.64
C ALA A 81 5.09 -16.71 -3.46
N LEU A 82 3.91 -17.36 -3.47
CA LEU A 82 3.66 -18.58 -4.21
C LEU A 82 3.85 -18.37 -5.72
N ALA A 83 3.31 -17.28 -6.26
CA ALA A 83 3.49 -16.91 -7.67
C ALA A 83 4.99 -16.72 -8.01
N ALA A 84 5.77 -16.10 -7.12
CA ALA A 84 7.20 -15.91 -7.30
C ALA A 84 8.00 -17.22 -7.23
N ILE A 85 7.63 -18.14 -6.33
CA ILE A 85 8.21 -19.48 -6.22
C ILE A 85 7.91 -20.27 -7.50
N MET A 86 6.68 -20.25 -8.00
CA MET A 86 6.30 -20.87 -9.27
C MET A 86 7.07 -20.27 -10.46
N ALA A 87 7.34 -18.96 -10.43
CA ALA A 87 8.19 -18.27 -11.39
C ALA A 87 9.71 -18.51 -11.19
N ARG A 88 10.10 -19.31 -10.19
CA ARG A 88 11.49 -19.70 -9.87
C ARG A 88 12.43 -18.51 -9.60
N SER A 89 11.89 -17.46 -9.01
CA SER A 89 12.62 -16.22 -8.78
C SER A 89 12.64 -15.88 -7.28
N PRO A 90 13.64 -16.36 -6.51
CA PRO A 90 13.71 -16.14 -5.06
C PRO A 90 13.70 -14.65 -4.70
N ALA A 91 14.35 -13.80 -5.51
CA ALA A 91 14.32 -12.34 -5.33
C ALA A 91 12.91 -11.74 -5.44
N ARG A 92 12.05 -12.29 -6.31
CA ARG A 92 10.65 -11.83 -6.43
C ARG A 92 9.80 -12.26 -5.25
N ALA A 93 10.12 -13.41 -4.65
CA ALA A 93 9.43 -13.87 -3.45
C ALA A 93 9.78 -12.96 -2.27
N PHE A 94 11.06 -12.60 -2.13
CA PHE A 94 11.50 -11.60 -1.14
C PHE A 94 10.78 -10.27 -1.33
N ILE A 95 10.78 -9.70 -2.55
CA ILE A 95 10.09 -8.44 -2.85
C ILE A 95 8.58 -8.54 -2.56
N GLY A 96 7.94 -9.67 -2.87
CA GLY A 96 6.51 -9.85 -2.61
C GLY A 96 6.16 -9.87 -1.12
N VAL A 97 6.97 -10.59 -0.32
CA VAL A 97 6.71 -10.79 1.11
C VAL A 97 7.16 -9.60 1.96
N PHE A 98 8.27 -8.96 1.61
CA PHE A 98 8.77 -7.79 2.34
C PHE A 98 8.33 -6.48 1.68
N GLY A 99 8.57 -6.34 0.38
CA GLY A 99 8.32 -5.09 -0.34
C GLY A 99 6.82 -4.76 -0.45
N GLY A 100 5.96 -5.75 -0.71
CA GLY A 100 4.51 -5.56 -0.79
C GLY A 100 3.91 -4.93 0.47
N PRO A 101 4.01 -5.58 1.64
CA PRO A 101 3.56 -5.02 2.91
C PRO A 101 4.20 -3.69 3.28
N THR A 102 5.50 -3.53 3.02
CA THR A 102 6.20 -2.26 3.26
C THR A 102 5.57 -1.13 2.44
N ILE A 103 5.32 -1.36 1.14
CA ILE A 103 4.67 -0.37 0.27
C ILE A 103 3.24 -0.08 0.75
N ALA A 104 2.47 -1.11 1.10
CA ALA A 104 1.10 -0.95 1.59
C ALA A 104 1.01 -0.12 2.88
N LEU A 105 2.04 -0.17 3.73
CA LEU A 105 2.11 0.63 4.95
C LEU A 105 2.57 2.07 4.67
N PHE A 106 3.68 2.25 3.96
CA PHE A 106 4.33 3.56 3.85
C PHE A 106 3.75 4.46 2.76
N LEU A 107 3.25 3.89 1.66
CA LEU A 107 2.72 4.69 0.56
C LEU A 107 1.52 5.56 0.96
N PRO A 108 0.50 5.05 1.69
CA PRO A 108 -0.59 5.91 2.13
C PRO A 108 -0.16 6.95 3.17
N VAL A 109 0.84 6.67 4.02
CA VAL A 109 1.44 7.69 4.91
C VAL A 109 1.97 8.86 4.09
N LEU A 110 2.74 8.60 3.03
CA LEU A 110 3.28 9.65 2.17
C LEU A 110 2.18 10.48 1.52
N VAL A 111 1.10 9.83 1.07
CA VAL A 111 -0.06 10.52 0.50
C VAL A 111 -0.73 11.42 1.53
N VAL A 112 -0.98 10.92 2.74
CA VAL A 112 -1.56 11.73 3.84
C VAL A 112 -0.66 12.91 4.18
N MET A 113 0.65 12.69 4.39
CA MET A 113 1.60 13.77 4.72
C MET A 113 1.68 14.82 3.61
N SER A 114 1.50 14.42 2.36
CA SER A 114 1.42 15.37 1.25
C SER A 114 0.11 16.15 1.21
N ALA A 115 -0.96 15.67 1.84
CA ALA A 115 -2.29 16.29 1.90
C ALA A 115 -2.51 17.16 3.15
N VAL A 116 -1.60 17.12 4.13
CA VAL A 116 -1.65 17.96 5.34
C VAL A 116 -1.47 19.45 4.97
N TYR A 117 -2.24 20.30 5.63
CA TYR A 117 -2.26 21.75 5.43
C TYR A 117 -2.20 22.49 6.79
N PRO A 118 -1.87 23.80 6.81
CA PRO A 118 -1.78 24.56 8.06
C PRO A 118 -3.08 24.52 8.88
N GLY A 119 -2.98 24.21 10.17
CA GLY A 119 -4.13 24.07 11.06
C GLY A 119 -4.78 22.67 11.08
N CYS A 120 -4.32 21.75 10.23
CA CYS A 120 -4.65 20.34 10.34
C CYS A 120 -3.51 19.60 11.06
N HIS A 121 -3.84 18.94 12.17
CA HIS A 121 -2.93 18.08 12.91
C HIS A 121 -3.34 16.62 12.72
N VAL A 122 -2.39 15.80 12.26
CA VAL A 122 -2.54 14.36 12.19
C VAL A 122 -2.27 13.80 13.58
N ASP A 123 -3.32 13.36 14.26
CA ASP A 123 -3.24 12.79 15.60
C ASP A 123 -3.99 11.44 15.66
N GLU A 124 -3.72 10.67 16.72
CA GLU A 124 -4.42 9.41 16.98
C GLU A 124 -5.86 9.64 17.51
N GLY A 125 -6.21 10.89 17.82
CA GLY A 125 -7.48 11.29 18.43
C GLY A 125 -8.63 11.48 17.46
N GLY A 126 -8.44 11.19 16.17
CA GLY A 126 -9.47 11.37 15.15
C GLY A 126 -9.65 12.82 14.73
N GLY A 127 -8.56 13.60 14.75
CA GLY A 127 -8.51 15.05 14.52
C GLY A 127 -9.51 15.64 13.51
N SER A 128 -9.87 16.90 13.71
CA SER A 128 -10.91 17.63 12.97
C SER A 128 -10.54 18.01 11.53
N CYS A 129 -9.51 17.38 10.95
CA CYS A 129 -9.07 17.66 9.60
C CYS A 129 -10.16 17.29 8.59
N THR A 130 -10.50 18.27 7.77
CA THR A 130 -11.39 18.09 6.62
C THR A 130 -10.59 18.27 5.34
N PHE A 131 -10.93 17.50 4.33
CA PHE A 131 -10.24 17.59 3.05
C PHE A 131 -11.29 17.63 1.95
N TRP A 132 -11.40 18.82 1.35
CA TRP A 132 -12.48 19.19 0.42
C TRP A 132 -13.86 18.86 1.00
N GLY A 133 -14.12 19.29 2.24
CA GLY A 133 -15.39 19.11 2.95
C GLY A 133 -15.61 17.76 3.60
N VAL A 134 -14.74 16.78 3.34
CA VAL A 134 -14.88 15.43 3.88
C VAL A 134 -14.03 15.26 5.13
N PRO A 135 -14.60 14.82 6.28
CA PRO A 135 -13.83 14.55 7.48
C PRO A 135 -12.89 13.36 7.25
N MET A 136 -11.60 13.54 7.57
CA MET A 136 -10.57 12.52 7.33
C MET A 136 -10.25 11.66 8.55
N GLY A 137 -10.88 11.93 9.71
CA GLY A 137 -10.65 11.29 11.02
C GLY A 137 -9.94 9.94 10.97
N ASP A 138 -10.66 8.86 10.66
CA ASP A 138 -10.10 7.49 10.66
C ASP A 138 -8.90 7.29 9.72
N SER A 139 -8.91 7.94 8.55
CA SER A 139 -7.86 7.83 7.55
C SER A 139 -6.58 8.53 8.02
N PHE A 140 -6.70 9.62 8.78
CA PHE A 140 -5.55 10.36 9.34
C PHE A 140 -5.09 9.75 10.66
N THR A 141 -6.00 9.24 11.49
CA THR A 141 -5.65 8.40 12.65
C THR A 141 -4.81 7.20 12.23
N SER A 142 -5.20 6.51 11.15
CA SER A 142 -4.43 5.39 10.62
C SER A 142 -3.01 5.79 10.20
N ALA A 143 -2.85 7.01 9.65
CA ALA A 143 -1.54 7.57 9.34
C ALA A 143 -0.71 7.91 10.59
N ALA A 144 -1.35 8.39 11.66
CA ALA A 144 -0.70 8.67 12.94
C ALA A 144 -0.20 7.40 13.63
N VAL A 145 -0.91 6.28 13.47
CA VAL A 145 -0.55 4.97 14.04
C VAL A 145 0.51 4.23 13.21
N ALA A 146 0.59 4.49 11.91
CA ALA A 146 1.51 3.78 11.00
C ALA A 146 3.00 3.79 11.41
N PRO A 147 3.58 4.86 12.00
CA PRO A 147 4.93 4.85 12.56
C PRO A 147 5.15 3.76 13.61
N TRP A 148 4.16 3.46 14.46
CA TRP A 148 4.26 2.37 15.44
C TRP A 148 4.33 1.01 14.76
N LEU A 149 3.49 0.82 13.73
CA LEU A 149 3.49 -0.40 12.92
C LEU A 149 4.79 -0.58 12.13
N ALA A 150 5.49 0.50 11.79
CA ALA A 150 6.80 0.45 11.13
C ALA A 150 7.90 -0.19 12.00
N TYR A 151 7.71 -0.27 13.32
CA TYR A 151 8.63 -1.01 14.19
C TYR A 151 8.35 -2.52 14.25
N ILE A 152 7.19 -2.96 13.76
CA ILE A 152 6.75 -4.36 13.85
C ILE A 152 6.73 -5.01 12.47
N ILE A 153 6.06 -4.37 11.50
CA ILE A 153 5.78 -4.96 10.17
C ILE A 153 7.07 -5.18 9.37
N PRO A 154 7.97 -4.19 9.18
CA PRO A 154 9.19 -4.40 8.40
C PRO A 154 10.15 -5.45 9.00
N PRO A 155 10.45 -5.49 10.31
CA PRO A 155 11.32 -6.53 10.87
C PRO A 155 10.74 -7.94 10.70
N VAL A 156 9.46 -8.12 11.02
CA VAL A 156 8.77 -9.42 10.87
C VAL A 156 8.68 -9.83 9.40
N GLY A 157 8.31 -8.88 8.53
CA GLY A 157 8.25 -9.07 7.08
C GLY A 157 9.60 -9.43 6.48
N PHE A 158 10.69 -8.82 6.96
CA PHE A 158 12.05 -9.12 6.53
C PHE A 158 12.46 -10.55 6.89
N ALA A 159 12.22 -10.96 8.15
CA ALA A 159 12.49 -12.33 8.59
C ALA A 159 11.68 -13.36 7.78
N ALA A 160 10.38 -13.11 7.58
CA ALA A 160 9.52 -13.95 6.75
C ALA A 160 10.01 -14.03 5.30
N ALA A 161 10.42 -12.89 4.73
CA ALA A 161 10.93 -12.83 3.36
C ALA A 161 12.24 -13.61 3.19
N LEU A 162 13.14 -13.59 4.19
CA LEU A 162 14.34 -14.43 4.18
C LEU A 162 14.00 -15.92 4.22
N ALA A 163 13.06 -16.34 5.07
CA ALA A 163 12.62 -17.73 5.14
C ALA A 163 12.01 -18.20 3.81
N VAL A 164 11.11 -17.41 3.22
CA VAL A 164 10.49 -17.71 1.91
C VAL A 164 11.54 -17.72 0.79
N MET A 165 12.49 -16.79 0.81
CA MET A 165 13.59 -16.75 -0.16
C MET A 165 14.46 -18.00 -0.08
N ALA A 166 14.78 -18.48 1.14
CA ALA A 166 15.52 -19.72 1.34
C ALA A 166 14.76 -20.93 0.80
N VAL A 167 13.46 -21.05 1.08
CA VAL A 167 12.60 -22.10 0.52
C VAL A 167 12.59 -22.03 -1.02
N ALA A 168 12.38 -20.84 -1.59
CA ALA A 168 12.39 -20.63 -3.03
C ALA A 168 13.72 -21.03 -3.67
N TYR A 169 14.85 -20.77 -2.98
CA TYR A 169 16.18 -21.15 -3.43
C TYR A 169 16.38 -22.67 -3.41
N ILE A 170 15.98 -23.36 -2.34
CA ILE A 170 16.07 -24.82 -2.24
C ILE A 170 15.23 -25.49 -3.35
N VAL A 171 13.99 -25.06 -3.54
CA VAL A 171 13.09 -25.59 -4.59
C VAL A 171 13.67 -25.36 -5.98
N LYS A 172 14.29 -24.20 -6.22
CA LYS A 172 14.97 -23.90 -7.48
C LYS A 172 16.15 -24.85 -7.72
N ARG A 173 16.95 -25.14 -6.69
CA ARG A 173 18.13 -26.03 -6.77
C ARG A 173 17.75 -27.49 -7.02
N GLN A 174 16.69 -28.00 -6.40
CA GLN A 174 16.23 -29.39 -6.59
C GLN A 174 15.71 -29.69 -8.00
N ARG A 175 15.37 -28.67 -8.79
CA ARG A 175 14.79 -28.80 -10.14
C ARG A 175 15.73 -28.33 -11.26
N ALA A 176 16.97 -28.00 -10.91
CA ALA A 176 18.04 -27.62 -11.83
C ALA A 176 18.86 -28.84 -12.18
#